data_AF-A0A849T325-F1
#
_entry.id   AF-A0A849T325-F1
#
_cell.length_a   1.000
_cell.length_b   1.000
_cell.length_c   1.000
_cell.angle_alpha   90.00
_cell.angle_beta   90.00
_cell.angle_gamma   90.00
#
_symmetry.space_group_name_H-M   'P 1'
#
loop_
_entity.id
_entity.type
_entity.pdbx_description
1 polymer ?
#
loop_
_entity_poly.entity_id
_entity_poly.type
_entity_poly.pdbx_seq_one_letter_code
_entity_poly.pdbx_strand_id
1 'polypeptide(L)'
;MKNSIIFLFVVLITFSNVLYAKPASKSKKQIKPDKAVRSKMNTISGTIRNLGPFIASDSEFLKEKNKKYIEEQLLGLSQLFKNLKIHHVVSIQGLSVNQAVMTEQLEQTVNLFKANKKSLARAKFNAALNLCIGCHTQSPGQELPKIFLDKDIEKMKLSNFEKAELYFISRDYAKAMMLYDQFISASKKTDDDEFIFLALERQLIYFVRIKKNFVEAKEHFEKYLKANLLNDTIKDEVTEWNKSLSNKSLWENFDPALVKEEEMEKFMKGFIADDEEGPIFTVTNSSEVYDLNLSTILLDYYNAHPETKLGARILYWLAVLDKRINDDLFFSVGDYYLLSCMEKYNKDPMAQECYDAYVEELELNYLSKEKKEFPKDIRERLNSLKKLINYKDQ
;
A
#
# COMPACT_ATOMS: atom_id res chain seq x y z
N MET A 1 -22.04 66.86 34.07
CA MET A 1 -21.16 66.80 32.89
C MET A 1 -20.39 65.50 32.93
N LYS A 2 -20.83 64.48 32.18
CA LYS A 2 -20.13 63.20 32.03
C LYS A 2 -19.71 63.11 30.56
N ASN A 3 -18.41 63.16 30.31
CA ASN A 3 -17.85 63.00 28.97
C ASN A 3 -17.72 61.51 28.66
N SER A 4 -18.46 61.05 27.65
CA SER A 4 -18.27 59.75 27.03
C SER A 4 -17.12 59.85 26.02
N ILE A 5 -16.07 59.06 26.22
CA ILE A 5 -15.02 58.81 25.23
C ILE A 5 -15.43 57.54 24.47
N ILE A 6 -15.83 57.71 23.21
CA ILE A 6 -16.08 56.62 22.27
C ILE A 6 -14.77 56.37 21.52
N PHE A 7 -14.12 55.23 21.78
CA PHE A 7 -13.00 54.75 20.98
C PHE A 7 -13.56 53.96 19.78
N LEU A 8 -13.45 54.53 18.59
CA LEU A 8 -13.82 53.90 17.33
C LEU A 8 -12.61 53.08 16.84
N PHE A 9 -12.64 51.75 17.04
CA PHE A 9 -11.66 50.84 16.45
C PHE A 9 -12.04 50.57 14.99
N VAL A 10 -11.31 51.18 14.06
CA VAL A 10 -11.39 50.88 12.62
C VAL A 10 -10.52 49.65 12.37
N VAL A 11 -11.16 48.49 12.19
CA VAL A 11 -10.51 47.25 11.75
C VAL A 11 -10.35 47.32 10.23
N LEU A 12 -9.13 47.64 9.78
CA LEU A 12 -8.70 47.50 8.39
C LEU A 12 -8.49 46.01 8.09
N ILE A 13 -9.49 45.38 7.47
CA ILE A 13 -9.37 44.04 6.90
C ILE A 13 -8.61 44.20 5.57
N THR A 14 -7.30 43.97 5.59
CA THR A 14 -6.50 43.81 4.38
C THR A 14 -6.75 42.41 3.81
N PHE A 15 -7.58 42.33 2.76
CA PHE A 15 -7.66 41.14 1.92
C PHE A 15 -6.34 41.01 1.14
N SER A 16 -5.39 40.27 1.71
CA SER A 16 -4.22 39.78 0.98
C SER A 16 -4.71 38.81 -0.09
N ASN A 17 -4.86 39.28 -1.32
CA ASN A 17 -5.01 38.45 -2.50
C ASN A 17 -3.71 37.64 -2.67
N VAL A 18 -3.63 36.49 -2.00
CA VAL A 18 -2.65 35.45 -2.31
C VAL A 18 -3.04 34.90 -3.67
N LEU A 19 -2.46 35.48 -4.72
CA LEU A 19 -2.47 34.91 -6.06
C LEU A 19 -1.76 33.55 -5.99
N TYR A 20 -2.54 32.49 -5.79
CA TYR A 20 -2.08 31.13 -6.03
C TYR A 20 -1.68 31.02 -7.50
N ALA A 21 -0.38 31.13 -7.76
CA ALA A 21 0.19 30.83 -9.04
C ALA A 21 -0.18 29.38 -9.39
N LYS A 22 -1.04 29.19 -10.41
CA LYS A 22 -1.27 27.86 -10.98
C LYS A 22 0.11 27.32 -11.42
N PRO A 23 0.60 26.20 -10.86
CA PRO A 23 1.87 25.65 -11.28
C PRO A 23 1.79 25.35 -12.77
N ALA A 24 2.76 25.86 -13.53
CA ALA A 24 2.89 25.61 -14.95
C ALA A 24 3.11 24.10 -15.15
N SER A 25 2.03 23.39 -15.46
CA SER A 25 2.03 21.97 -15.84
C SER A 25 2.80 21.82 -17.14
N LYS A 26 4.11 21.58 -17.05
CA LYS A 26 4.88 21.05 -18.18
C LYS A 26 4.28 19.68 -18.50
N SER A 27 3.81 19.51 -19.73
CA SER A 27 3.09 18.30 -20.16
C SER A 27 3.96 17.08 -19.92
N LYS A 28 3.66 16.31 -18.86
CA LYS A 28 4.21 14.97 -18.66
C LYS A 28 3.96 14.20 -19.95
N LYS A 29 5.02 13.69 -20.58
CA LYS A 29 4.94 12.85 -21.78
C LYS A 29 4.01 11.69 -21.41
N GLN A 30 2.75 11.77 -21.82
CA GLN A 30 1.72 10.85 -21.36
C GLN A 30 2.09 9.48 -21.95
N ILE A 31 2.54 8.56 -21.10
CA ILE A 31 2.82 7.18 -21.51
C ILE A 31 1.50 6.66 -22.05
N LYS A 32 1.44 6.43 -23.37
CA LYS A 32 0.23 5.88 -23.98
C LYS A 32 0.04 4.48 -23.40
N PRO A 33 -1.14 4.15 -22.86
CA PRO A 33 -1.38 2.85 -22.26
C PRO A 33 -1.14 1.76 -23.30
N ASP A 34 -0.32 0.79 -22.93
CA ASP A 34 -0.09 -0.39 -23.77
C ASP A 34 -1.42 -1.14 -23.95
N LYS A 35 -1.84 -1.31 -25.20
CA LYS A 35 -3.13 -1.95 -25.53
C LYS A 35 -3.18 -3.41 -25.07
N ALA A 36 -2.06 -4.12 -25.09
CA ALA A 36 -1.99 -5.51 -24.65
C ALA A 36 -2.11 -5.61 -23.13
N VAL A 37 -1.43 -4.76 -22.36
CA VAL A 37 -1.61 -4.68 -20.90
C VAL A 37 -3.06 -4.35 -20.56
N ARG A 38 -3.62 -3.33 -21.22
CA ARG A 38 -5.00 -2.90 -20.99
C ARG A 38 -5.99 -4.04 -21.26
N SER A 39 -5.79 -4.80 -22.34
CA SER A 39 -6.63 -5.96 -22.64
C SER A 39 -6.55 -7.02 -21.54
N LYS A 40 -5.33 -7.37 -21.08
CA LYS A 40 -5.14 -8.34 -19.99
C LYS A 40 -5.77 -7.85 -18.69
N MET A 41 -5.59 -6.57 -18.36
CA MET A 41 -6.19 -5.94 -17.17
C MET A 41 -7.71 -5.97 -17.24
N ASN A 42 -8.31 -5.68 -18.39
CA ASN A 42 -9.77 -5.79 -18.55
C ASN A 42 -10.28 -7.21 -18.30
N THR A 43 -9.54 -8.23 -18.75
CA THR A 43 -9.87 -9.64 -18.47
C THR A 43 -9.75 -9.95 -16.98
N ILE A 44 -8.64 -9.54 -16.33
CA ILE A 44 -8.43 -9.68 -14.88
C ILE A 44 -9.58 -9.03 -14.09
N SER A 45 -9.93 -7.77 -14.43
CA SER A 45 -11.06 -7.06 -13.84
C SER A 45 -12.39 -7.79 -14.06
N GLY A 46 -12.58 -8.41 -15.22
CA GLY A 46 -13.75 -9.25 -15.50
C GLY A 46 -13.83 -10.46 -14.56
N THR A 47 -12.73 -11.17 -14.36
CA THR A 47 -12.65 -12.31 -13.44
C THR A 47 -12.87 -11.89 -11.98
N ILE A 48 -12.30 -10.75 -11.56
CA ILE A 48 -12.52 -10.21 -10.21
C ILE A 48 -14.00 -9.83 -10.02
N ARG A 49 -14.64 -9.19 -11.02
CA ARG A 49 -16.08 -8.91 -10.99
C ARG A 49 -16.93 -10.17 -10.82
N ASN A 50 -16.59 -11.21 -11.57
CA ASN A 50 -17.27 -12.49 -11.52
C ASN A 50 -17.13 -13.18 -10.15
N LEU A 51 -16.02 -12.95 -9.45
CA LEU A 51 -15.77 -13.43 -8.10
C LEU A 51 -16.41 -12.53 -7.02
N GLY A 52 -16.69 -11.26 -7.33
CA GLY A 52 -17.22 -10.24 -6.41
C GLY A 52 -18.31 -10.72 -5.45
N PRO A 53 -19.40 -11.34 -5.93
CA PRO A 53 -20.47 -11.84 -5.04
C PRO A 53 -20.01 -12.88 -4.01
N PHE A 54 -18.99 -13.69 -4.34
CA PHE A 54 -18.45 -14.72 -3.47
C PHE A 54 -17.40 -14.16 -2.52
N ILE A 55 -16.54 -13.25 -3.03
CA ILE A 55 -15.58 -12.49 -2.21
C ILE A 55 -16.32 -11.76 -1.10
N ALA A 56 -17.43 -11.10 -1.44
CA ALA A 56 -18.16 -10.24 -0.52
C ALA A 56 -19.14 -11.01 0.39
N SER A 57 -19.33 -12.32 0.22
CA SER A 57 -20.17 -13.14 1.11
C SER A 57 -19.52 -14.47 1.42
N ASP A 58 -19.07 -14.64 2.67
CA ASP A 58 -18.49 -15.89 3.15
C ASP A 58 -19.46 -17.07 2.92
N SER A 59 -20.75 -16.85 3.21
CA SER A 59 -21.78 -17.87 2.99
C SER A 59 -21.91 -18.32 1.53
N GLU A 60 -21.73 -17.42 0.55
CA GLU A 60 -21.75 -17.79 -0.87
C GLU A 60 -20.45 -18.47 -1.28
N PHE A 61 -19.30 -18.05 -0.74
CA PHE A 61 -18.00 -18.64 -1.02
C PHE A 61 -17.91 -20.11 -0.56
N LEU A 62 -18.54 -20.42 0.58
CA LEU A 62 -18.50 -21.76 1.19
C LEU A 62 -19.46 -22.77 0.54
N LYS A 63 -20.53 -22.31 -0.12
CA LYS A 63 -21.57 -23.17 -0.73
C LYS A 63 -21.00 -24.14 -1.77
N GLU A 64 -21.32 -25.42 -1.63
CA GLU A 64 -20.76 -26.45 -2.52
C GLU A 64 -21.19 -26.28 -3.98
N LYS A 65 -22.41 -25.81 -4.23
CA LYS A 65 -22.90 -25.50 -5.58
C LYS A 65 -22.04 -24.46 -6.32
N ASN A 66 -21.33 -23.59 -5.59
CA ASN A 66 -20.50 -22.52 -6.15
C ASN A 66 -19.04 -22.96 -6.32
N LYS A 67 -18.63 -24.10 -5.74
CA LYS A 67 -17.23 -24.53 -5.64
C LYS A 67 -16.52 -24.59 -6.99
N LYS A 68 -17.11 -25.31 -7.96
CA LYS A 68 -16.51 -25.48 -9.29
C LYS A 68 -16.30 -24.13 -9.99
N TYR A 69 -17.31 -23.26 -9.94
CA TYR A 69 -17.22 -21.94 -10.55
C TYR A 69 -16.14 -21.07 -9.91
N ILE A 70 -16.08 -21.00 -8.57
CA ILE A 70 -15.05 -20.24 -7.85
C ILE A 70 -13.65 -20.78 -8.17
N GLU A 71 -13.47 -22.09 -8.16
CA GLU A 71 -12.18 -22.72 -8.49
C GLU A 71 -11.72 -22.37 -9.91
N GLU A 72 -12.61 -22.47 -10.90
CA GLU A 72 -12.32 -22.11 -12.29
C GLU A 72 -11.92 -20.63 -12.43
N GLN A 73 -12.63 -19.72 -11.74
CA GLN A 73 -12.29 -18.29 -11.76
C GLN A 73 -10.95 -18.00 -11.07
N LEU A 74 -10.65 -18.63 -9.92
CA LEU A 74 -9.39 -18.47 -9.19
C LEU A 74 -8.19 -18.99 -10.01
N LEU A 75 -8.35 -20.17 -10.63
CA LEU A 75 -7.33 -20.74 -11.53
C LEU A 75 -7.09 -19.83 -12.74
N GLY A 76 -8.17 -19.35 -13.37
CA GLY A 76 -8.09 -18.42 -14.48
C GLY A 76 -7.38 -17.13 -14.08
N LEU A 77 -7.70 -16.57 -12.91
CA LEU A 77 -7.08 -15.36 -12.39
C LEU A 77 -5.58 -15.54 -12.12
N SER A 78 -5.19 -16.64 -11.46
CA SER A 78 -3.78 -16.98 -11.22
C SER A 78 -3.01 -17.07 -12.55
N GLN A 79 -3.57 -17.75 -13.56
CA GLN A 79 -2.93 -17.87 -14.87
C GLN A 79 -2.82 -16.52 -15.60
N LEU A 80 -3.81 -15.63 -15.48
CA LEU A 80 -3.75 -14.30 -16.06
C LEU A 80 -2.58 -13.48 -15.49
N PHE A 81 -2.38 -13.52 -14.16
CA PHE A 81 -1.26 -12.82 -13.52
C PHE A 81 0.10 -13.44 -13.86
N LYS A 82 0.22 -14.78 -13.96
CA LYS A 82 1.44 -15.44 -14.47
C LYS A 82 1.80 -14.95 -15.86
N ASN A 83 0.80 -14.87 -16.75
CA ASN A 83 0.98 -14.44 -18.13
C ASN A 83 1.23 -12.93 -18.26
N LEU A 84 0.99 -12.14 -17.21
CA LEU A 84 1.24 -10.71 -17.18
C LEU A 84 2.73 -10.39 -17.02
N LYS A 85 3.49 -11.26 -16.30
CA LYS A 85 4.93 -11.12 -16.04
C LYS A 85 5.77 -10.85 -17.29
N ILE A 86 5.34 -11.36 -18.44
CA ILE A 86 6.06 -11.29 -19.72
C ILE A 86 5.99 -9.86 -20.32
N HIS A 87 5.13 -8.98 -19.80
CA HIS A 87 4.92 -7.66 -20.40
C HIS A 87 5.91 -6.61 -19.88
N HIS A 88 6.58 -5.90 -20.79
CA HIS A 88 7.63 -4.90 -20.47
C HIS A 88 7.18 -3.80 -19.48
N VAL A 89 5.94 -3.30 -19.61
CA VAL A 89 5.37 -2.31 -18.66
C VAL A 89 5.28 -2.86 -17.24
N VAL A 90 5.00 -4.15 -17.07
CA VAL A 90 4.84 -4.77 -15.75
C VAL A 90 6.18 -5.26 -15.21
N SER A 91 7.16 -5.49 -16.08
CA SER A 91 8.51 -5.85 -15.68
C SER A 91 9.34 -4.66 -15.17
N ILE A 92 8.80 -3.42 -15.16
CA ILE A 92 9.45 -2.30 -14.45
C ILE A 92 9.54 -2.64 -12.95
N GLN A 93 10.60 -2.22 -12.27
CA GLN A 93 10.99 -2.90 -11.04
C GLN A 93 9.91 -2.86 -9.94
N GLY A 94 9.27 -1.72 -9.66
CA GLY A 94 8.24 -1.65 -8.61
C GLY A 94 6.97 -2.46 -8.93
N LEU A 95 6.53 -2.48 -10.20
CA LEU A 95 5.39 -3.31 -10.62
C LEU A 95 5.73 -4.81 -10.64
N SER A 96 6.99 -5.16 -10.95
CA SER A 96 7.42 -6.55 -11.02
C SER A 96 7.36 -7.25 -9.66
N VAL A 97 7.68 -6.53 -8.57
CA VAL A 97 7.58 -7.02 -7.19
C VAL A 97 6.13 -7.35 -6.87
N ASN A 98 5.22 -6.38 -7.04
CA ASN A 98 3.80 -6.57 -6.71
C ASN A 98 3.15 -7.66 -7.59
N GLN A 99 3.54 -7.76 -8.86
CA GLN A 99 3.06 -8.82 -9.75
C GLN A 99 3.53 -10.20 -9.29
N ALA A 100 4.77 -10.33 -8.81
CA ALA A 100 5.30 -11.58 -8.29
C ALA A 100 4.57 -12.02 -7.02
N VAL A 101 4.41 -11.11 -6.05
CA VAL A 101 3.63 -11.35 -4.81
C VAL A 101 2.21 -11.79 -5.17
N MET A 102 1.51 -11.03 -6.02
CA MET A 102 0.13 -11.34 -6.43
C MET A 102 0.03 -12.74 -7.06
N THR A 103 1.00 -13.11 -7.89
CA THR A 103 1.02 -14.43 -8.54
C THR A 103 1.12 -15.55 -7.51
N GLU A 104 2.06 -15.44 -6.58
CA GLU A 104 2.22 -16.43 -5.51
C GLU A 104 0.96 -16.49 -4.62
N GLN A 105 0.43 -15.34 -4.20
CA GLN A 105 -0.74 -15.30 -3.32
C GLN A 105 -1.96 -15.96 -3.98
N LEU A 106 -2.17 -15.73 -5.28
CA LEU A 106 -3.25 -16.39 -6.02
C LEU A 106 -3.03 -17.90 -6.17
N GLU A 107 -1.79 -18.36 -6.37
CA GLU A 107 -1.48 -19.80 -6.38
C GLU A 107 -1.76 -20.45 -5.02
N GLN A 108 -1.34 -19.81 -3.93
CA GLN A 108 -1.60 -20.27 -2.57
C GLN A 108 -3.11 -20.29 -2.28
N THR A 109 -3.86 -19.25 -2.68
CA THR A 109 -5.32 -19.21 -2.60
C THR A 109 -5.97 -20.39 -3.32
N VAL A 110 -5.54 -20.70 -4.55
CA VAL A 110 -6.03 -21.86 -5.31
C VAL A 110 -5.74 -23.16 -4.55
N ASN A 111 -4.53 -23.34 -4.02
CA ASN A 111 -4.15 -24.54 -3.29
C ASN A 111 -4.97 -24.73 -2.01
N LEU A 112 -5.18 -23.65 -1.25
CA LEU A 112 -6.04 -23.66 -0.06
C LEU A 112 -7.49 -24.02 -0.42
N PHE A 113 -8.02 -23.44 -1.49
CA PHE A 113 -9.37 -23.72 -1.96
C PHE A 113 -9.54 -25.19 -2.34
N LYS A 114 -8.60 -25.75 -3.11
CA LYS A 114 -8.56 -27.17 -3.51
C LYS A 114 -8.43 -28.11 -2.31
N ALA A 115 -7.68 -27.70 -1.29
CA ALA A 115 -7.56 -28.44 -0.03
C ALA A 115 -8.80 -28.29 0.90
N ASN A 116 -9.91 -27.74 0.39
CA ASN A 116 -11.14 -27.49 1.13
C ASN A 116 -10.99 -26.52 2.33
N LYS A 117 -9.92 -25.72 2.36
CA LYS A 117 -9.69 -24.64 3.34
C LYS A 117 -10.31 -23.33 2.84
N LYS A 118 -11.61 -23.35 2.52
CA LYS A 118 -12.29 -22.27 1.76
C LYS A 118 -12.28 -20.92 2.48
N SER A 119 -12.55 -20.86 3.79
CA SER A 119 -12.51 -19.58 4.54
C SER A 119 -11.12 -18.95 4.51
N LEU A 120 -10.07 -19.77 4.68
CA LEU A 120 -8.68 -19.30 4.61
C LEU A 120 -8.31 -18.85 3.19
N ALA A 121 -8.76 -19.58 2.16
CA ALA A 121 -8.58 -19.18 0.77
C ALA A 121 -9.25 -17.84 0.46
N ARG A 122 -10.47 -17.60 1.00
CA ARG A 122 -11.18 -16.32 0.87
C ARG A 122 -10.41 -15.19 1.54
N ALA A 123 -9.98 -15.38 2.79
CA ALA A 123 -9.20 -14.37 3.52
C ALA A 123 -7.91 -14.00 2.77
N LYS A 124 -7.14 -15.01 2.32
CA LYS A 124 -5.93 -14.78 1.53
C LYS A 124 -6.24 -14.09 0.18
N PHE A 125 -7.35 -14.44 -0.46
CA PHE A 125 -7.73 -13.77 -1.71
C PHE A 125 -8.09 -12.30 -1.49
N ASN A 126 -8.83 -11.97 -0.43
CA ASN A 126 -9.13 -10.59 -0.06
C ASN A 126 -7.84 -9.80 0.20
N ALA A 127 -6.90 -10.38 0.95
CA ALA A 127 -5.59 -9.77 1.19
C ALA A 127 -4.83 -9.57 -0.13
N ALA A 128 -4.83 -10.56 -1.03
CA ALA A 128 -4.18 -10.44 -2.33
C ALA A 128 -4.76 -9.30 -3.18
N LEU A 129 -6.07 -9.00 -3.08
CA LEU A 129 -6.67 -7.86 -3.79
C LEU A 129 -6.10 -6.51 -3.35
N ASN A 130 -5.57 -6.39 -2.12
CA ASN A 130 -4.90 -5.17 -1.65
C ASN A 130 -3.65 -4.85 -2.48
N LEU A 131 -2.98 -5.85 -3.07
CA LEU A 131 -1.85 -5.65 -3.98
C LEU A 131 -2.23 -4.92 -5.27
N CYS A 132 -3.53 -4.91 -5.64
CA CYS A 132 -4.01 -4.08 -6.75
C CYS A 132 -3.79 -2.59 -6.46
N ILE A 133 -3.96 -2.17 -5.20
CA ILE A 133 -3.72 -0.79 -4.77
C ILE A 133 -2.24 -0.48 -4.98
N GLY A 134 -1.34 -1.31 -4.45
CA GLY A 134 0.11 -1.15 -4.59
C GLY A 134 0.58 -1.01 -6.05
N CYS A 135 0.07 -1.85 -6.96
CA CYS A 135 0.36 -1.72 -8.39
C CYS A 135 -0.18 -0.42 -8.99
N HIS A 136 -1.41 -0.04 -8.64
CA HIS A 136 -2.11 1.05 -9.32
C HIS A 136 -1.73 2.44 -8.81
N THR A 137 -1.24 2.56 -7.58
CA THR A 137 -0.65 3.81 -7.08
C THR A 137 0.67 4.13 -7.79
N GLN A 138 1.40 3.12 -8.26
CA GLN A 138 2.67 3.27 -8.99
C GLN A 138 2.51 3.59 -10.48
N SER A 139 1.29 3.55 -11.04
CA SER A 139 1.03 3.83 -12.45
C SER A 139 0.32 5.17 -12.61
N PRO A 140 1.05 6.31 -12.68
CA PRO A 140 0.44 7.61 -12.82
C PRO A 140 -0.21 7.76 -14.21
N GLY A 141 -1.39 8.38 -14.25
CA GLY A 141 -1.73 9.22 -15.39
C GLY A 141 -2.96 8.89 -16.24
N GLN A 142 -3.87 8.00 -15.86
CA GLN A 142 -5.20 7.93 -16.49
C GLN A 142 -6.28 7.50 -15.49
N GLU A 143 -7.43 8.18 -15.52
CA GLU A 143 -8.68 7.61 -15.02
C GLU A 143 -8.93 6.32 -15.80
N LEU A 144 -8.70 5.19 -15.14
CA LEU A 144 -9.00 3.89 -15.71
C LEU A 144 -10.49 3.58 -15.51
N PRO A 145 -11.12 2.85 -16.44
CA PRO A 145 -12.49 2.41 -16.26
C PRO A 145 -12.62 1.60 -14.97
N LYS A 146 -13.66 1.90 -14.19
CA LYS A 146 -13.94 1.22 -12.92
C LYS A 146 -14.01 -0.30 -13.11
N ILE A 147 -13.40 -1.05 -12.18
CA ILE A 147 -13.50 -2.52 -12.18
C ILE A 147 -14.95 -2.95 -11.99
N PHE A 148 -15.70 -2.29 -11.11
CA PHE A 148 -17.11 -2.58 -10.90
C PHE A 148 -17.97 -1.41 -11.38
N LEU A 149 -19.11 -1.70 -12.00
CA LEU A 149 -20.12 -0.68 -12.21
C LEU A 149 -20.86 -0.44 -10.89
N ASP A 150 -21.24 0.81 -10.65
CA ASP A 150 -21.94 1.21 -9.42
C ASP A 150 -23.18 0.34 -9.17
N LYS A 151 -23.98 0.14 -10.22
CA LYS A 151 -25.18 -0.70 -10.21
C LYS A 151 -24.91 -2.16 -9.83
N ASP A 152 -23.71 -2.67 -10.08
CA ASP A 152 -23.36 -4.06 -9.79
C ASP A 152 -23.10 -4.20 -8.30
N ILE A 153 -22.33 -3.27 -7.71
CA ILE A 153 -22.09 -3.21 -6.25
C ILE A 153 -23.39 -2.93 -5.49
N GLU A 154 -24.22 -2.01 -5.97
CA GLU A 154 -25.49 -1.64 -5.30
C GLU A 154 -26.48 -2.80 -5.21
N LYS A 155 -26.47 -3.72 -6.18
CA LYS A 155 -27.30 -4.93 -6.16
C LYS A 155 -26.80 -5.98 -5.19
N MET A 156 -25.53 -5.91 -4.77
CA MET A 156 -24.98 -6.81 -3.77
C MET A 156 -25.50 -6.41 -2.39
N LYS A 157 -25.94 -7.40 -1.61
CA LYS A 157 -26.40 -7.19 -0.22
C LYS A 157 -25.21 -7.06 0.72
N LEU A 158 -24.47 -5.95 0.57
CA LEU A 158 -23.24 -5.65 1.29
C LEU A 158 -23.42 -4.47 2.23
N SER A 159 -22.66 -4.50 3.33
CA SER A 159 -22.48 -3.36 4.24
C SER A 159 -21.78 -2.18 3.55
N ASN A 160 -21.81 -1.00 4.17
CA ASN A 160 -21.10 0.16 3.65
C ASN A 160 -19.58 -0.06 3.60
N PHE A 161 -19.02 -0.71 4.62
CA PHE A 161 -17.60 -1.07 4.66
C PHE A 161 -17.21 -1.99 3.49
N GLU A 162 -17.95 -3.08 3.28
CA GLU A 162 -17.65 -4.03 2.19
C GLU A 162 -17.79 -3.37 0.81
N LYS A 163 -18.76 -2.46 0.64
CA LYS A 163 -18.87 -1.66 -0.59
C LYS A 163 -17.68 -0.71 -0.75
N ALA A 164 -17.24 -0.07 0.34
CA ALA A 164 -16.10 0.83 0.34
C ALA A 164 -14.83 0.09 -0.09
N GLU A 165 -14.56 -1.10 0.46
CA GLU A 165 -13.43 -1.96 0.06
C GLU A 165 -13.46 -2.27 -1.44
N LEU A 166 -14.63 -2.67 -1.99
CA LEU A 166 -14.76 -2.92 -3.43
C LEU A 166 -14.51 -1.67 -4.27
N TYR A 167 -15.00 -0.51 -3.84
CA TYR A 167 -14.72 0.76 -4.52
C TYR A 167 -13.24 1.14 -4.43
N PHE A 168 -12.60 0.93 -3.28
CA PHE A 168 -11.19 1.27 -3.03
C PHE A 168 -10.25 0.44 -3.93
N ILE A 169 -10.42 -0.89 -3.98
CA ILE A 169 -9.63 -1.75 -4.87
C ILE A 169 -9.92 -1.47 -6.35
N SER A 170 -11.13 -0.97 -6.67
CA SER A 170 -11.50 -0.56 -8.03
C SER A 170 -11.04 0.85 -8.40
N ARG A 171 -10.37 1.55 -7.48
CA ARG A 171 -9.85 2.91 -7.61
C ARG A 171 -10.90 4.02 -7.69
N ASP A 172 -12.15 3.74 -7.31
CA ASP A 172 -13.16 4.77 -7.09
C ASP A 172 -13.04 5.31 -5.66
N TYR A 173 -11.92 5.98 -5.40
CA TYR A 173 -11.58 6.43 -4.04
C TYR A 173 -12.60 7.42 -3.49
N ALA A 174 -13.18 8.29 -4.33
CA ALA A 174 -14.19 9.25 -3.89
C ALA A 174 -15.40 8.55 -3.24
N LYS A 175 -15.92 7.49 -3.88
CA LYS A 175 -17.01 6.71 -3.30
C LYS A 175 -16.58 5.87 -2.11
N ALA A 176 -15.39 5.28 -2.17
CA ALA A 176 -14.84 4.53 -1.06
C ALA A 176 -14.75 5.41 0.21
N MET A 177 -14.17 6.61 0.09
CA MET A 177 -14.06 7.57 1.21
C MET A 177 -15.42 7.92 1.80
N MET A 178 -16.40 8.25 0.95
CA MET A 178 -17.78 8.54 1.39
C MET A 178 -18.41 7.36 2.15
N LEU A 179 -18.20 6.13 1.69
CA LEU A 179 -18.77 4.94 2.33
C LEU A 179 -18.04 4.58 3.63
N TYR A 180 -16.72 4.77 3.72
CA TYR A 180 -15.99 4.66 4.98
C TYR A 180 -16.47 5.72 5.99
N ASP A 181 -16.66 6.97 5.58
CA ASP A 181 -17.19 8.04 6.45
C ASP A 181 -18.57 7.65 7.00
N GLN A 182 -19.45 7.10 6.15
CA GLN A 182 -20.77 6.61 6.55
C GLN A 182 -20.68 5.42 7.50
N PHE A 183 -19.75 4.49 7.25
CA PHE A 183 -19.52 3.34 8.11
C PHE A 183 -19.03 3.77 9.50
N ILE A 184 -17.99 4.61 9.56
CA ILE A 184 -17.42 5.12 10.82
C ILE A 184 -18.46 5.96 11.59
N SER A 185 -19.23 6.81 10.89
CA SER A 185 -20.27 7.64 11.53
C SER A 185 -21.43 6.82 12.10
N ALA A 186 -21.71 5.65 11.53
CA ALA A 186 -22.75 4.73 12.02
C ALA A 186 -22.23 3.77 13.11
N SER A 187 -20.91 3.66 13.27
CA SER A 187 -20.30 2.78 14.26
C SER A 187 -20.50 3.30 15.68
N LYS A 188 -20.53 2.38 16.63
CA LYS A 188 -20.52 2.65 18.07
C LYS A 188 -19.12 2.42 18.61
N LYS A 189 -18.81 3.07 19.74
CA LYS A 189 -17.54 2.86 20.46
C LYS A 189 -17.29 1.43 20.94
N THR A 190 -18.33 0.59 20.93
CA THR A 190 -18.31 -0.83 21.33
C THR A 190 -18.27 -1.78 20.15
N ASP A 191 -18.34 -1.26 18.92
CA ASP A 191 -18.25 -2.08 17.73
C ASP A 191 -16.80 -2.57 17.55
N ASP A 192 -16.60 -3.49 16.62
CA ASP A 192 -15.30 -4.09 16.36
C ASP A 192 -14.29 -3.07 15.81
N ASP A 193 -13.18 -2.92 16.54
CA ASP A 193 -12.12 -1.97 16.24
C ASP A 193 -11.42 -2.31 14.92
N GLU A 194 -11.35 -3.59 14.55
CA GLU A 194 -10.61 -4.05 13.36
C GLU A 194 -11.10 -3.35 12.10
N PHE A 195 -12.42 -3.32 11.88
CA PHE A 195 -13.00 -2.71 10.67
C PHE A 195 -12.97 -1.19 10.69
N ILE A 196 -13.11 -0.56 11.87
CA ILE A 196 -13.00 0.90 12.00
C ILE A 196 -11.57 1.33 11.71
N PHE A 197 -10.60 0.62 12.29
CA PHE A 197 -9.19 0.87 12.08
C PHE A 197 -8.80 0.70 10.61
N LEU A 198 -9.18 -0.43 10.01
CA LEU A 198 -8.92 -0.70 8.60
C LEU A 198 -9.56 0.36 7.68
N ALA A 199 -10.78 0.82 7.97
CA ALA A 199 -11.39 1.91 7.22
C ALA A 199 -10.56 3.20 7.32
N LEU A 200 -10.10 3.57 8.52
CA LEU A 200 -9.27 4.75 8.76
C LEU A 200 -7.90 4.65 8.09
N GLU A 201 -7.24 3.49 8.13
CA GLU A 201 -5.98 3.22 7.41
C GLU A 201 -6.16 3.37 5.89
N ARG A 202 -7.27 2.85 5.33
CA ARG A 202 -7.57 3.02 3.89
C ARG A 202 -7.71 4.49 3.52
N GLN A 203 -8.36 5.28 4.39
CA GLN A 203 -8.42 6.73 4.22
C GLN A 203 -7.02 7.36 4.31
N LEU A 204 -6.18 6.92 5.25
CA LEU A 204 -4.82 7.43 5.41
C LEU A 204 -3.95 7.15 4.18
N ILE A 205 -3.95 5.90 3.70
CA ILE A 205 -3.26 5.49 2.46
C ILE A 205 -3.72 6.36 1.29
N TYR A 206 -5.03 6.60 1.16
CA TYR A 206 -5.56 7.46 0.10
C TYR A 206 -4.97 8.88 0.19
N PHE A 207 -5.01 9.52 1.35
CA PHE A 207 -4.53 10.89 1.46
C PHE A 207 -3.00 11.00 1.36
N VAL A 208 -2.25 10.06 1.92
CA VAL A 208 -0.77 10.10 1.99
C VAL A 208 -0.14 9.59 0.71
N ARG A 209 -0.52 8.41 0.22
CA ARG A 209 0.12 7.77 -0.94
C ARG A 209 -0.50 8.17 -2.27
N ILE A 210 -1.83 8.28 -2.32
CA ILE A 210 -2.58 8.44 -3.59
C ILE A 210 -2.77 9.91 -3.92
N LYS A 211 -3.41 10.66 -3.02
CA LYS A 211 -3.69 12.08 -3.17
C LYS A 211 -2.48 12.96 -2.87
N LYS A 212 -1.59 12.48 -1.99
CA LYS A 212 -0.37 13.18 -1.53
C LYS A 212 -0.69 14.58 -0.98
N ASN A 213 -1.75 14.68 -0.17
CA ASN A 213 -2.23 15.95 0.39
C ASN A 213 -2.39 15.85 1.92
N PHE A 214 -1.36 16.24 2.66
CA PHE A 214 -1.30 16.16 4.12
C PHE A 214 -2.27 17.13 4.80
N VAL A 215 -2.45 18.32 4.23
CA VAL A 215 -3.35 19.33 4.78
C VAL A 215 -4.78 18.81 4.80
N GLU A 216 -5.22 18.24 3.67
CA GLU A 216 -6.56 17.67 3.58
C GLU A 216 -6.72 16.40 4.42
N ALA A 217 -5.67 15.57 4.51
CA ALA A 217 -5.65 14.41 5.41
C ALA A 217 -5.90 14.83 6.86
N LYS A 218 -5.16 15.84 7.33
CA LYS A 218 -5.30 16.41 8.67
C LYS A 218 -6.72 16.92 8.91
N GLU A 219 -7.22 17.76 8.01
CA GLU A 219 -8.59 18.28 8.10
C GLU A 219 -9.64 17.17 8.12
N HIS A 220 -9.39 16.05 7.44
CA HIS A 220 -10.26 14.87 7.43
C HIS A 220 -10.26 14.18 8.80
N PHE A 221 -9.09 13.79 9.33
CA PHE A 221 -8.98 13.07 10.60
C PHE A 221 -9.37 13.94 11.82
N GLU A 222 -9.13 15.26 11.77
CA GLU A 222 -9.61 16.19 12.79
C GLU A 222 -11.14 16.15 12.98
N LYS A 223 -11.90 15.87 11.92
CA LYS A 223 -13.37 15.78 12.02
C LYS A 223 -13.78 14.61 12.92
N TYR A 224 -13.12 13.46 12.78
CA TYR A 224 -13.42 12.29 13.63
C TYR A 224 -13.05 12.54 15.09
N LEU A 225 -11.88 13.15 15.34
CA LEU A 225 -11.44 13.51 16.69
C LEU A 225 -12.42 14.48 17.35
N LYS A 226 -12.93 15.48 16.61
CA LYS A 226 -13.94 16.45 17.10
C LYS A 226 -15.32 15.83 17.31
N ALA A 227 -15.72 14.86 16.46
CA ALA A 227 -16.99 14.17 16.57
C ALA A 227 -17.04 13.18 17.75
N ASN A 228 -15.88 12.79 18.30
CA ASN A 228 -15.74 11.87 19.43
C ASN A 228 -16.44 10.51 19.20
N LEU A 229 -16.40 10.02 17.96
CA LEU A 229 -17.03 8.75 17.54
C LEU A 229 -16.17 7.53 17.87
N LEU A 230 -14.85 7.72 17.99
CA LEU A 230 -13.86 6.68 18.19
C LEU A 230 -13.75 6.29 19.69
N ASN A 231 -13.37 5.05 19.94
CA ASN A 231 -12.93 4.63 21.28
C ASN A 231 -11.54 5.21 21.58
N ASP A 232 -11.04 5.01 22.80
CA ASP A 232 -9.79 5.64 23.24
C ASP A 232 -8.57 5.13 22.47
N THR A 233 -8.47 3.81 22.21
CA THR A 233 -7.37 3.21 21.45
C THR A 233 -7.26 3.78 20.03
N ILE A 234 -8.36 3.78 19.26
CA ILE A 234 -8.36 4.30 17.89
C ILE A 234 -8.17 5.83 17.89
N LYS A 235 -8.72 6.52 18.89
CA LYS A 235 -8.57 7.97 19.01
C LYS A 235 -7.12 8.38 19.26
N ASP A 236 -6.39 7.63 20.08
CA ASP A 236 -4.97 7.90 20.35
C ASP A 236 -4.14 7.74 19.07
N GLU A 237 -4.37 6.67 18.31
CA GLU A 237 -3.67 6.44 17.03
C GLU A 237 -3.98 7.56 16.01
N VAL A 238 -5.27 7.89 15.81
CA VAL A 238 -5.68 8.97 14.89
C VAL A 238 -5.15 10.33 15.35
N THR A 239 -4.96 10.53 16.66
CA THR A 239 -4.35 11.76 17.21
C THR A 239 -2.88 11.85 16.82
N GLU A 240 -2.11 10.76 16.94
CA GLU A 240 -0.72 10.72 16.51
C GLU A 240 -0.59 10.89 14.99
N TRP A 241 -1.48 10.26 14.19
CA TRP A 241 -1.53 10.52 12.75
C TRP A 241 -1.77 12.00 12.44
N ASN A 242 -2.76 12.61 13.09
CA ASN A 242 -3.10 14.01 12.87
C ASN A 242 -1.96 14.98 13.25
N LYS A 243 -1.19 14.64 14.28
CA LYS A 243 0.03 15.35 14.68
C LYS A 243 1.12 15.21 13.63
N SER A 244 1.36 14.00 13.11
CA SER A 244 2.32 13.78 12.02
C SER A 244 1.92 14.49 10.72
N LEU A 245 0.62 14.49 10.39
CA LEU A 245 0.05 15.21 9.23
C LEU A 245 0.08 16.74 9.39
N SER A 246 0.27 17.25 10.61
CA SER A 246 0.47 18.70 10.84
C SER A 246 1.84 19.19 10.41
N ASN A 247 2.80 18.28 10.22
CA ASN A 247 4.09 18.59 9.64
C ASN A 247 4.01 18.61 8.11
N LYS A 248 5.05 19.17 7.49
CA LYS A 248 5.23 19.08 6.04
C LYS A 248 5.51 17.63 5.66
N SER A 249 5.12 17.24 4.44
CA SER A 249 5.61 15.99 3.83
C SER A 249 7.14 15.96 3.88
N LEU A 250 7.74 14.76 3.92
CA LEU A 250 9.20 14.62 4.02
C LEU A 250 9.95 15.30 2.86
N TRP A 251 9.30 15.45 1.70
CA TRP A 251 9.83 16.17 0.56
C TRP A 251 8.75 16.98 -0.16
N GLU A 252 8.66 18.28 0.14
CA GLU A 252 7.71 19.19 -0.53
C GLU A 252 8.01 19.30 -2.03
N ASN A 253 6.98 19.24 -2.87
CA ASN A 253 7.08 19.35 -4.34
C ASN A 253 7.98 18.29 -4.98
N PHE A 254 8.11 17.12 -4.37
CA PHE A 254 8.83 16.00 -4.93
C PHE A 254 8.29 15.60 -6.31
N ASP A 255 9.14 15.73 -7.34
CA ASP A 255 8.89 15.18 -8.68
C ASP A 255 9.96 14.12 -8.96
N PRO A 256 9.60 12.82 -8.90
CA PRO A 256 10.58 11.75 -8.99
C PRO A 256 11.38 11.81 -10.30
N ALA A 257 10.82 12.32 -11.39
CA ALA A 257 11.50 12.41 -12.68
C ALA A 257 12.60 13.49 -12.74
N LEU A 258 12.59 14.46 -11.83
CA LEU A 258 13.53 15.60 -11.82
C LEU A 258 14.60 15.49 -10.73
N VAL A 259 14.37 14.63 -9.74
CA VAL A 259 15.31 14.41 -8.63
C VAL A 259 16.54 13.67 -9.12
N LYS A 260 17.73 14.19 -8.78
CA LYS A 260 19.01 13.55 -9.07
C LYS A 260 19.38 12.52 -8.03
N GLU A 261 20.29 11.61 -8.40
CA GLU A 261 20.78 10.55 -7.52
C GLU A 261 21.42 11.10 -6.24
N GLU A 262 22.21 12.17 -6.32
CA GLU A 262 22.87 12.76 -5.15
C GLU A 262 21.86 13.42 -4.18
N GLU A 263 20.77 13.98 -4.71
CA GLU A 263 19.70 14.55 -3.90
C GLU A 263 18.92 13.45 -3.18
N MET A 264 18.65 12.33 -3.87
CA MET A 264 18.04 11.16 -3.26
C MET A 264 18.94 10.53 -2.21
N GLU A 265 20.24 10.39 -2.47
CA GLU A 265 21.20 9.87 -1.49
C GLU A 265 21.23 10.74 -0.23
N LYS A 266 21.27 12.07 -0.40
CA LYS A 266 21.21 13.03 0.72
C LYS A 266 19.89 12.92 1.49
N PHE A 267 18.77 12.79 0.78
CA PHE A 267 17.46 12.57 1.39
C PHE A 267 17.46 11.29 2.23
N MET A 268 17.91 10.17 1.65
CA MET A 268 18.03 8.90 2.35
C MET A 268 18.90 9.05 3.59
N LYS A 269 20.12 9.60 3.51
CA LYS A 269 20.97 9.81 4.70
C LYS A 269 20.34 10.69 5.78
N GLY A 270 19.50 11.66 5.41
CA GLY A 270 18.86 12.57 6.36
C GLY A 270 17.67 11.96 7.11
N PHE A 271 17.01 10.97 6.50
CA PHE A 271 15.79 10.36 7.05
C PHE A 271 16.02 8.92 7.51
N ILE A 272 16.94 8.23 6.86
CA ILE A 272 17.30 6.83 7.03
C ILE A 272 18.77 6.82 7.47
N ALA A 273 19.02 6.80 8.77
CA ALA A 273 20.40 6.80 9.25
C ALA A 273 21.11 5.49 8.89
N ASP A 274 22.43 5.57 8.75
CA ASP A 274 23.31 4.42 8.49
C ASP A 274 23.58 3.61 9.79
N ASP A 275 23.19 4.13 10.95
CA ASP A 275 23.26 3.49 12.26
C ASP A 275 21.86 3.27 12.84
N GLU A 276 21.70 2.23 13.67
CA GLU A 276 20.46 1.91 14.41
C GLU A 276 19.97 3.05 15.34
N GLU A 277 20.63 4.21 15.35
CA GLU A 277 20.30 5.41 16.13
C GLU A 277 19.58 6.50 15.32
N GLY A 278 19.27 6.25 14.04
CA GLY A 278 18.47 7.16 13.23
C GLY A 278 17.10 7.51 13.83
N PRO A 279 16.49 8.63 13.42
CA PRO A 279 15.15 9.02 13.89
C PRO A 279 14.06 7.98 13.58
N ILE A 280 14.31 7.06 12.65
CA ILE A 280 13.44 5.91 12.33
C ILE A 280 13.42 4.85 13.44
N PHE A 281 14.51 4.68 14.22
CA PHE A 281 14.66 3.58 15.18
C PHE A 281 14.48 3.98 16.64
N THR A 282 14.31 5.27 16.94
CA THR A 282 13.68 5.61 18.23
C THR A 282 12.23 5.16 18.14
N VAL A 283 11.88 4.06 18.82
CA VAL A 283 10.53 3.44 18.98
C VAL A 283 9.41 4.48 19.24
N THR A 284 9.77 5.69 19.64
CA THR A 284 8.88 6.81 19.94
C THR A 284 8.58 7.78 18.77
N ASN A 285 9.22 7.67 17.60
CA ASN A 285 9.11 8.70 16.53
C ASN A 285 8.54 8.23 15.18
N SER A 286 8.35 6.92 14.97
CA SER A 286 7.94 6.41 13.66
C SER A 286 6.42 6.20 13.58
N SER A 287 5.68 7.25 13.23
CA SER A 287 4.24 7.14 12.93
C SER A 287 4.01 6.49 11.56
N GLU A 288 2.93 5.73 11.39
CA GLU A 288 2.54 5.12 10.10
C GLU A 288 2.52 6.15 8.94
N VAL A 289 2.09 7.39 9.21
CA VAL A 289 2.12 8.53 8.27
C VAL A 289 3.51 8.73 7.66
N TYR A 290 4.55 8.65 8.49
CA TYR A 290 5.94 8.84 8.09
C TYR A 290 6.38 7.71 7.17
N ASP A 291 6.12 6.46 7.55
CA ASP A 291 6.54 5.30 6.78
C ASP A 291 5.80 5.23 5.43
N LEU A 292 4.50 5.52 5.44
CA LEU A 292 3.70 5.66 4.21
C LEU A 292 4.27 6.74 3.28
N ASN A 293 4.72 7.87 3.82
CA ASN A 293 5.30 8.96 3.02
C ASN A 293 6.68 8.59 2.47
N LEU A 294 7.55 8.07 3.33
CA LEU A 294 8.91 7.68 2.97
C LEU A 294 8.90 6.56 1.91
N SER A 295 8.12 5.51 2.14
CA SER A 295 7.96 4.41 1.17
C SER A 295 7.42 4.91 -0.17
N THR A 296 6.51 5.89 -0.17
CA THR A 296 6.00 6.51 -1.41
C THR A 296 7.11 7.23 -2.16
N ILE A 297 7.92 8.05 -1.49
CA ILE A 297 9.02 8.79 -2.10
C ILE A 297 10.06 7.84 -2.70
N LEU A 298 10.48 6.83 -1.93
CA LEU A 298 11.47 5.84 -2.37
C LEU A 298 10.97 5.05 -3.59
N LEU A 299 9.71 4.59 -3.55
CA LEU A 299 9.13 3.79 -4.63
C LEU A 299 8.90 4.60 -5.91
N ASP A 300 8.42 5.84 -5.77
CA ASP A 300 8.24 6.75 -6.90
C ASP A 300 9.57 7.08 -7.58
N TYR A 301 10.62 7.37 -6.80
CA TYR A 301 11.96 7.60 -7.33
C TYR A 301 12.50 6.36 -8.04
N TYR A 302 12.42 5.20 -7.40
CA TYR A 302 12.90 3.94 -7.96
C TYR A 302 12.23 3.60 -9.28
N ASN A 303 10.91 3.83 -9.38
CA ASN A 303 10.18 3.64 -10.62
C ASN A 303 10.54 4.65 -11.71
N ALA A 304 10.93 5.89 -11.35
CA ALA A 304 11.38 6.89 -12.30
C ALA A 304 12.85 6.69 -12.74
N HIS A 305 13.68 6.08 -11.89
CA HIS A 305 15.11 5.86 -12.09
C HIS A 305 15.48 4.39 -11.93
N PRO A 306 15.02 3.51 -12.84
CA PRO A 306 15.19 2.07 -12.71
C PRO A 306 16.65 1.61 -12.62
N GLU A 307 17.59 2.38 -13.18
CA GLU A 307 19.02 2.05 -13.22
C GLU A 307 19.85 2.81 -12.16
N THR A 308 19.20 3.39 -11.15
CA THR A 308 19.91 4.12 -10.08
C THR A 308 20.84 3.19 -9.29
N LYS A 309 22.02 3.70 -8.92
CA LYS A 309 22.98 2.97 -8.07
C LYS A 309 22.46 2.79 -6.64
N LEU A 310 21.47 3.58 -6.23
CA LEU A 310 20.83 3.45 -4.93
C LEU A 310 19.81 2.30 -4.88
N GLY A 311 19.60 1.57 -5.98
CA GLY A 311 18.48 0.64 -6.12
C GLY A 311 18.47 -0.48 -5.09
N ALA A 312 19.64 -1.05 -4.74
CA ALA A 312 19.74 -2.07 -3.69
C ALA A 312 19.30 -1.51 -2.33
N ARG A 313 19.85 -0.35 -1.95
CA ARG A 313 19.53 0.34 -0.69
C ARG A 313 18.06 0.75 -0.63
N ILE A 314 17.49 1.26 -1.72
CA ILE A 314 16.07 1.62 -1.78
C ILE A 314 15.20 0.37 -1.57
N LEU A 315 15.50 -0.74 -2.22
CA LEU A 315 14.73 -1.98 -2.06
C LEU A 315 14.82 -2.53 -0.62
N TYR A 316 16.00 -2.49 0.00
CA TYR A 316 16.16 -2.84 1.41
C TYR A 316 15.23 -2.01 2.30
N TRP A 317 15.25 -0.67 2.16
CA TRP A 317 14.42 0.20 2.99
C TRP A 317 12.93 0.10 2.68
N LEU A 318 12.56 -0.14 1.42
CA LEU A 318 11.18 -0.46 1.08
C LEU A 318 10.72 -1.74 1.79
N ALA A 319 11.59 -2.74 1.97
CA ALA A 319 11.26 -3.93 2.73
C ALA A 319 11.05 -3.65 4.21
N VAL A 320 11.96 -2.89 4.84
CA VAL A 320 11.84 -2.51 6.25
C VAL A 320 10.56 -1.70 6.49
N LEU A 321 10.27 -0.73 5.63
CA LEU A 321 9.07 0.10 5.76
C LEU A 321 7.79 -0.70 5.49
N ASP A 322 7.79 -1.62 4.52
CA ASP A 322 6.63 -2.46 4.22
C ASP A 322 6.22 -3.30 5.44
N LYS A 323 7.18 -3.90 6.14
CA LYS A 323 6.93 -4.68 7.36
C LYS A 323 6.35 -3.85 8.50
N ARG A 324 6.75 -2.57 8.59
CA ARG A 324 6.28 -1.66 9.63
C ARG A 324 4.88 -1.12 9.34
N ILE A 325 4.51 -1.02 8.06
CA ILE A 325 3.19 -0.54 7.61
C ILE A 325 2.19 -1.69 7.52
N ASN A 326 2.62 -2.86 7.06
CA ASN A 326 1.75 -4.00 6.80
C ASN A 326 2.11 -5.15 7.75
N ASP A 327 1.30 -5.36 8.78
CA ASP A 327 1.30 -6.59 9.59
C ASP A 327 0.27 -7.59 9.04
N ASP A 328 0.27 -7.77 7.72
CA ASP A 328 -0.65 -8.71 7.06
C ASP A 328 -0.16 -10.15 7.31
N LEU A 329 -0.95 -10.93 8.05
CA LEU A 329 -0.65 -12.34 8.40
C LEU A 329 -0.39 -13.27 7.18
N PHE A 330 -0.74 -12.84 5.96
CA PHE A 330 -0.72 -13.70 4.78
C PHE A 330 0.53 -13.57 3.90
N PHE A 331 1.13 -12.38 3.84
CA PHE A 331 2.31 -12.10 3.01
C PHE A 331 2.95 -10.76 3.38
N SER A 332 4.25 -10.64 3.13
CA SER A 332 4.98 -9.38 3.13
C SER A 332 5.42 -9.04 1.69
N VAL A 333 5.09 -7.84 1.21
CA VAL A 333 5.71 -7.32 -0.03
C VAL A 333 7.20 -7.06 0.22
N GLY A 334 7.56 -6.78 1.48
CA GLY A 334 8.92 -6.63 1.96
C GLY A 334 9.85 -7.77 1.58
N ASP A 335 9.42 -9.02 1.76
CA ASP A 335 10.20 -10.20 1.34
C ASP A 335 10.58 -10.12 -0.14
N TYR A 336 9.65 -9.67 -0.98
CA TYR A 336 9.87 -9.55 -2.42
C TYR A 336 10.74 -8.37 -2.81
N TYR A 337 10.78 -7.30 -2.01
CA TYR A 337 11.78 -6.25 -2.16
C TYR A 337 13.19 -6.78 -1.85
N LEU A 338 13.35 -7.56 -0.77
CA LEU A 338 14.64 -8.19 -0.41
C LEU A 338 15.11 -9.18 -1.48
N LEU A 339 14.19 -10.01 -1.99
CA LEU A 339 14.46 -10.92 -3.10
C LEU A 339 14.87 -10.15 -4.36
N SER A 340 14.17 -9.07 -4.70
CA SER A 340 14.54 -8.23 -5.84
C SER A 340 15.87 -7.52 -5.65
N CYS A 341 16.21 -7.15 -4.41
CA CYS A 341 17.52 -6.58 -4.06
C CYS A 341 18.62 -7.59 -4.38
N MET A 342 18.52 -8.81 -3.85
CA MET A 342 19.49 -9.88 -4.09
C MET A 342 19.57 -10.30 -5.56
N GLU A 343 18.45 -10.37 -6.28
CA GLU A 343 18.42 -10.83 -7.67
C GLU A 343 18.98 -9.79 -8.65
N LYS A 344 18.63 -8.52 -8.47
CA LYS A 344 19.02 -7.45 -9.42
C LYS A 344 20.36 -6.81 -9.08
N TYR A 345 20.70 -6.75 -7.79
CA TYR A 345 21.90 -6.10 -7.27
C TYR A 345 22.84 -7.10 -6.62
N ASN A 346 22.96 -8.31 -7.18
CA ASN A 346 23.72 -9.44 -6.61
C ASN A 346 25.24 -9.22 -6.41
N LYS A 347 25.78 -8.10 -6.92
CA LYS A 347 27.18 -7.68 -6.72
C LYS A 347 27.31 -6.48 -5.80
N ASP A 348 26.20 -5.85 -5.43
CA ASP A 348 26.18 -4.73 -4.50
C ASP A 348 26.40 -5.24 -3.07
N PRO A 349 27.22 -4.57 -2.24
CA PRO A 349 27.40 -4.96 -0.84
C PRO A 349 26.08 -5.09 -0.07
N MET A 350 25.09 -4.25 -0.38
CA MET A 350 23.76 -4.26 0.22
C MET A 350 23.00 -5.57 0.00
N ALA A 351 23.37 -6.38 -1.01
CA ALA A 351 22.73 -7.68 -1.23
C ALA A 351 22.94 -8.66 -0.07
N GLN A 352 24.03 -8.52 0.71
CA GLN A 352 24.24 -9.32 1.91
C GLN A 352 23.28 -8.88 3.03
N GLU A 353 23.15 -7.58 3.26
CA GLU A 353 22.18 -7.03 4.22
C GLU A 353 20.74 -7.42 3.85
N CYS A 354 20.40 -7.41 2.56
CA CYS A 354 19.11 -7.90 2.07
C CYS A 354 18.90 -9.41 2.32
N TYR A 355 19.96 -10.22 2.26
CA TYR A 355 19.89 -11.64 2.57
C TYR A 355 19.69 -11.88 4.06
N ASP A 356 20.44 -11.18 4.91
CA ASP A 356 20.36 -11.30 6.36
C ASP A 356 18.96 -10.92 6.87
N ALA A 357 18.44 -9.77 6.41
CA ALA A 357 17.09 -9.33 6.74
C ALA A 357 15.99 -10.26 6.19
N TYR A 358 16.27 -11.04 5.13
CA TYR A 358 15.33 -12.04 4.62
C TYR A 358 15.36 -13.33 5.44
N VAL A 359 16.55 -13.75 5.88
CA VAL A 359 16.70 -14.92 6.76
C VAL A 359 16.04 -14.65 8.10
N GLU A 360 16.28 -13.50 8.71
CA GLU A 360 15.69 -13.12 10.00
C GLU A 360 14.16 -13.26 9.98
N GLU A 361 13.50 -12.77 8.93
CA GLU A 361 12.04 -12.93 8.77
C GLU A 361 11.60 -14.37 8.64
N LEU A 362 12.34 -15.17 7.86
CA LEU A 362 12.04 -16.57 7.74
C LEU A 362 12.20 -17.28 9.09
N GLU A 363 13.21 -16.92 9.89
CA GLU A 363 13.41 -17.48 11.22
C GLU A 363 12.23 -17.19 12.14
N LEU A 364 11.75 -15.94 12.17
CA LEU A 364 10.57 -15.55 12.95
C LEU A 364 9.31 -16.32 12.54
N ASN A 365 9.14 -16.56 11.24
CA ASN A 365 7.92 -17.16 10.68
C ASN A 365 7.92 -18.71 10.68
N TYR A 366 9.08 -19.35 10.54
CA TYR A 366 9.18 -20.81 10.35
C TYR A 366 9.84 -21.54 11.51
N LEU A 367 10.71 -20.89 12.27
CA LEU A 367 11.41 -21.54 13.35
C LEU A 367 10.66 -21.31 14.66
N SER A 368 10.77 -22.29 15.54
CA SER A 368 10.23 -22.21 16.90
C SER A 368 11.15 -22.97 17.85
N LYS A 369 10.86 -22.91 19.15
CA LYS A 369 11.61 -23.70 20.15
C LYS A 369 11.68 -25.20 19.79
N GLU A 370 10.65 -25.70 19.10
CA GLU A 370 10.52 -27.11 18.70
C GLU A 370 10.99 -27.37 17.26
N LYS A 371 10.90 -26.38 16.37
CA LYS A 371 11.33 -26.49 14.96
C LYS A 371 12.60 -25.68 14.74
N LYS A 372 13.74 -26.38 14.71
CA LYS A 372 15.07 -25.77 14.54
C LYS A 372 15.57 -25.75 13.10
N GLU A 373 14.79 -26.25 12.15
CA GLU A 373 15.19 -26.33 10.75
C GLU A 373 14.10 -25.80 9.82
N PHE A 374 14.52 -25.07 8.79
CA PHE A 374 13.65 -24.64 7.71
C PHE A 374 13.12 -25.82 6.88
N PRO A 375 11.92 -25.68 6.29
CA PRO A 375 11.45 -26.57 5.23
C PRO A 375 12.48 -26.74 4.10
N LYS A 376 12.46 -27.90 3.42
CA LYS A 376 13.46 -28.25 2.40
C LYS A 376 13.54 -27.23 1.27
N ASP A 377 12.39 -26.79 0.77
CA ASP A 377 12.25 -25.78 -0.28
C ASP A 377 12.83 -24.42 0.14
N ILE A 378 12.59 -24.00 1.38
CA ILE A 378 13.17 -22.77 1.93
C ILE A 378 14.70 -22.88 2.03
N ARG A 379 15.24 -24.02 2.53
CA ARG A 379 16.70 -24.25 2.57
C ARG A 379 17.33 -24.21 1.18
N GLU A 380 16.69 -24.84 0.20
CA GLU A 380 17.17 -24.85 -1.18
C GLU A 380 17.19 -23.42 -1.75
N ARG A 381 16.14 -22.63 -1.48
CA ARG A 381 16.08 -21.22 -1.86
C ARG A 381 17.19 -20.38 -1.22
N LEU A 382 17.38 -20.50 0.09
CA LEU A 382 18.43 -19.78 0.83
C LEU A 382 19.83 -20.12 0.29
N ASN A 383 20.10 -21.40 0.05
CA ASN A 383 21.35 -21.84 -0.56
C ASN A 383 21.56 -21.28 -1.97
N SER A 384 20.49 -21.17 -2.76
CA SER A 384 20.55 -20.54 -4.08
C SER A 384 20.86 -19.05 -3.99
N LEU A 385 20.23 -18.33 -3.05
CA LEU A 385 20.47 -16.91 -2.83
C LEU A 385 21.89 -16.64 -2.33
N LYS A 386 22.40 -17.42 -1.36
CA LYS A 386 23.80 -17.32 -0.90
C LYS A 386 24.79 -17.42 -2.05
N LYS A 387 24.59 -18.40 -2.94
CA LYS A 387 25.42 -18.58 -4.13
C LYS A 387 25.31 -17.41 -5.10
N LEU A 388 24.09 -16.89 -5.29
CA LEU A 388 23.84 -15.79 -6.22
C LEU A 388 24.59 -14.51 -5.84
N ILE A 389 24.67 -14.20 -4.54
CA ILE A 389 25.27 -12.96 -4.01
C ILE A 389 26.72 -13.15 -3.53
N ASN A 390 27.31 -14.34 -3.69
CA ASN A 390 28.61 -14.71 -3.12
C ASN A 390 28.70 -14.40 -1.63
N TYR A 391 27.66 -14.79 -0.88
CA TYR A 391 27.53 -14.51 0.55
C TYR A 391 28.74 -15.07 1.33
N LYS A 392 29.27 -14.28 2.26
CA LYS A 392 30.35 -14.67 3.15
C LYS A 392 29.77 -14.81 4.55
N ASP A 393 29.80 -16.01 5.10
CA ASP A 393 29.45 -16.21 6.50
C ASP A 393 30.46 -15.41 7.35
N GLN A 394 29.96 -14.52 8.21
CA GLN A 394 30.77 -13.67 9.08
C GLN A 394 31.30 -14.44 10.30
#